data_AF-A0A8J5PMX4-F1
#
_entry.id   AF-A0A8J5PMX4-F1
#
_cell.length_a   1.000
_cell.length_b   1.000
_cell.length_c   1.000
_cell.angle_alpha   90.00
_cell.angle_beta   90.00
_cell.angle_gamma   90.00
#
_symmetry.space_group_name_H-M   'P 1'
#
loop_
_entity.id
_entity.type
_entity.pdbx_description
1 polymer ?
#
loop_
_entity_poly.entity_id
_entity_poly.type
_entity_poly.pdbx_seq_one_letter_code
_entity_poly.pdbx_strand_id
1 'polypeptide(L)'
;MPLVWQTILDGKYTESHEDALAGGYGLLQSAHFIIEYGGTRPEGKGLLVDLPPALTGLENLSIQGRWLNWRTYLAEWEAAPGPLPKNKWSSSPPPPARDFILALPPTLKKLTWTKSETVQEDIFDSVLKHHGASLEHLEWTNHEGGFKPRPILTEDQLRSLGKWAPGLTSLAVDLERRNGTLPQDELTILAETLPKLRSLIVNLNLLDERLLMNNTGYDDKRKHASDSVLDVEEGLDLFQGLRKAKVGEKFDSVEFRQGEWTDDWPFGESLWEDRYWVRCWLVEKDGGPGARCKSGRENTFDADF
;
A
#
# COMPACT_ATOMS: atom_id res chain seq x y z
N MET A 1 36.86 13.18 -3.51
CA MET A 1 36.52 11.81 -3.95
C MET A 1 35.07 11.58 -3.56
N PRO A 2 34.14 11.50 -4.52
CA PRO A 2 32.73 11.33 -4.20
C PRO A 2 32.51 9.87 -3.76
N LEU A 3 31.89 9.70 -2.59
CA LEU A 3 31.44 8.41 -2.10
C LEU A 3 30.21 8.00 -2.91
N VAL A 4 30.46 7.28 -4.00
CA VAL A 4 29.45 6.45 -4.66
C VAL A 4 29.13 5.32 -3.68
N TRP A 5 28.01 5.42 -2.97
CA TRP A 5 27.44 4.25 -2.32
C TRP A 5 26.77 3.44 -3.41
N GLN A 6 27.53 2.49 -3.95
CA GLN A 6 27.01 1.37 -4.71
C GLN A 6 26.02 0.67 -3.79
N THR A 7 24.73 0.93 -3.98
CA THR A 7 23.67 0.08 -3.44
C THR A 7 23.91 -1.28 -4.06
N ILE A 8 24.35 -2.25 -3.26
CA ILE A 8 24.34 -3.65 -3.68
C ILE A 8 22.86 -4.04 -3.71
N LEU A 9 22.23 -3.76 -4.85
CA LEU A 9 20.90 -4.22 -5.21
C LEU A 9 21.07 -5.24 -6.32
N ASP A 10 21.18 -6.48 -5.83
CA ASP A 10 20.76 -7.72 -6.45
C ASP A 10 21.43 -8.16 -7.75
N GLY A 11 21.47 -9.47 -7.94
CA GLY A 11 21.88 -10.09 -9.19
C GLY A 11 21.03 -9.73 -10.43
N LYS A 12 20.32 -8.58 -10.47
CA LYS A 12 20.44 -7.55 -11.54
C LYS A 12 19.40 -6.42 -11.44
N TYR A 13 19.93 -5.19 -11.47
CA TYR A 13 19.50 -3.95 -12.14
C TYR A 13 18.06 -3.42 -12.00
N THR A 14 17.94 -2.21 -11.44
CA THR A 14 17.15 -1.10 -11.99
C THR A 14 17.82 0.27 -11.70
N GLU A 15 17.75 1.17 -12.68
CA GLU A 15 18.34 2.52 -12.67
C GLU A 15 17.68 3.44 -11.65
N SER A 16 18.49 4.20 -10.89
CA SER A 16 18.03 5.40 -10.21
C SER A 16 18.16 6.59 -11.16
N HIS A 17 17.03 7.19 -11.58
CA HIS A 17 17.05 8.49 -12.24
C HIS A 17 17.32 9.59 -11.20
N GLU A 18 18.51 10.19 -11.26
CA GLU A 18 18.81 11.46 -10.63
C GLU A 18 18.18 12.60 -11.45
N ASP A 19 17.04 13.14 -11.00
CA ASP A 19 16.74 14.55 -11.27
C ASP A 19 17.46 15.42 -10.24
N ALA A 20 18.80 15.33 -10.23
CA ALA A 20 19.66 16.21 -9.47
C ALA A 20 20.00 17.42 -10.33
N LEU A 21 19.15 18.45 -10.29
CA LEU A 21 19.58 19.79 -10.71
C LEU A 21 20.64 20.29 -9.71
N ALA A 22 21.90 20.14 -10.15
CA ALA A 22 23.14 20.74 -9.69
C ALA A 22 23.10 21.67 -8.45
N GLY A 23 23.78 21.25 -7.38
CA GLY A 23 24.39 22.18 -6.42
C GLY A 23 24.51 21.70 -4.97
N GLY A 24 25.59 20.97 -4.64
CA GLY A 24 26.26 20.98 -3.31
C GLY A 24 25.52 20.35 -2.12
N TYR A 25 26.10 19.28 -1.55
CA TYR A 25 25.69 18.68 -0.26
C TYR A 25 24.20 18.32 -0.15
N GLY A 26 23.64 17.69 -1.19
CA GLY A 26 22.26 17.19 -1.13
C GLY A 26 22.11 16.10 -0.07
N LEU A 27 21.30 16.37 0.96
CA LEU A 27 20.76 15.33 1.82
C LEU A 27 19.88 14.41 0.96
N LEU A 28 19.99 13.10 1.14
CA LEU A 28 19.15 12.13 0.41
C LEU A 28 17.68 12.35 0.82
N GLN A 29 16.84 12.83 -0.12
CA GLN A 29 15.44 13.17 0.14
C GLN A 29 14.48 11.99 -0.09
N SER A 30 14.87 11.02 -0.91
CA SER A 30 14.04 9.89 -1.30
C SER A 30 14.83 8.59 -1.27
N ALA A 31 14.21 7.51 -0.78
CA ALA A 31 14.77 6.18 -0.79
C ALA A 31 13.69 5.14 -1.12
N HIS A 32 14.07 4.13 -1.90
CA HIS A 32 13.21 3.01 -2.26
C HIS A 32 13.94 1.70 -1.93
N PHE A 33 13.28 0.84 -1.16
CA PHE A 33 13.80 -0.44 -0.72
C PHE A 33 12.85 -1.55 -1.16
N ILE A 34 13.36 -2.45 -2.00
CA ILE A 34 12.71 -3.69 -2.37
C ILE A 34 13.45 -4.82 -1.66
N ILE A 35 12.74 -5.64 -0.91
CA ILE A 35 13.29 -6.87 -0.35
C ILE A 35 12.47 -8.05 -0.85
N GLU A 36 13.06 -8.82 -1.75
CA GLU A 36 12.55 -10.12 -2.18
C GLU A 36 13.38 -11.23 -1.54
N TYR A 37 12.70 -12.21 -0.96
CA TYR A 37 13.39 -13.37 -0.41
C TYR A 37 13.96 -14.24 -1.53
N GLY A 38 15.28 -14.22 -1.71
CA GLY A 38 15.93 -15.12 -2.68
C GLY A 38 17.40 -14.88 -3.01
N GLY A 39 18.02 -13.76 -2.66
CA GLY A 39 19.40 -13.51 -3.07
C GLY A 39 20.12 -12.49 -2.21
N THR A 40 21.17 -12.96 -1.54
CA THR A 40 22.24 -12.17 -0.90
C THR A 40 21.91 -11.31 0.34
N ARG A 41 22.84 -11.42 1.31
CA ARG A 41 22.87 -10.71 2.59
C ARG A 41 23.47 -9.31 2.40
N PRO A 42 22.90 -8.25 2.98
CA PRO A 42 23.66 -7.03 3.29
C PRO A 42 24.67 -7.36 4.40
N GLU A 43 25.96 -7.43 4.09
CA GLU A 43 26.99 -7.65 5.11
C GLU A 43 27.31 -6.34 5.86
N GLY A 44 27.41 -6.42 7.20
CA GLY A 44 27.80 -5.30 8.07
C GLY A 44 26.64 -4.59 8.78
N LYS A 45 26.98 -3.68 9.70
CA LYS A 45 26.03 -2.82 10.43
C LYS A 45 25.52 -1.63 9.60
N GLY A 46 26.16 -1.37 8.45
CA GLY A 46 25.97 -0.18 7.62
C GLY A 46 24.51 0.08 7.25
N LEU A 47 23.85 -0.85 6.54
CA LEU A 47 22.47 -0.64 6.06
C LEU A 47 21.44 -0.55 7.20
N LEU A 48 21.68 -1.24 8.30
CA LEU A 48 20.62 -1.56 9.28
C LEU A 48 20.70 -0.74 10.57
N VAL A 49 21.89 -0.28 10.95
CA VAL A 49 22.14 0.42 12.21
C VAL A 49 22.68 1.81 11.94
N ASP A 50 23.64 1.92 11.01
CA ASP A 50 24.35 3.17 10.79
C ASP A 50 23.66 4.06 9.75
N LEU A 51 23.00 3.46 8.75
CA LEU A 51 22.33 4.18 7.68
C LEU A 51 21.08 4.93 8.16
N PRO A 52 20.11 4.32 8.87
CA PRO A 52 18.87 5.04 9.19
C PRO A 52 19.09 6.35 9.95
N PRO A 53 19.93 6.41 11.00
CA PRO A 53 20.24 7.66 11.70
C PRO A 53 21.01 8.68 10.83
N ALA A 54 21.73 8.23 9.80
CA ALA A 54 22.48 9.09 8.88
C ALA A 54 21.58 9.73 7.79
N LEU A 55 20.37 9.20 7.57
CA LEU A 55 19.41 9.69 6.58
C LEU A 55 18.57 10.87 7.11
N THR A 56 19.23 11.92 7.63
CA THR A 56 18.57 13.04 8.33
C THR A 56 17.72 13.96 7.44
N GLY A 57 17.84 13.87 6.13
CA GLY A 57 17.01 14.63 5.19
C GLY A 57 16.04 13.77 4.39
N LEU A 58 15.84 12.50 4.78
CA LEU A 58 14.90 11.62 4.11
C LEU A 58 13.47 12.09 4.38
N GLU A 59 12.74 12.38 3.31
CA GLU A 59 11.34 12.79 3.35
C GLU A 59 10.43 11.74 2.70
N ASN A 60 10.94 10.95 1.75
CA ASN A 60 10.16 9.96 1.01
C ASN A 60 10.76 8.57 1.17
N LEU A 61 9.97 7.64 1.73
CA LEU A 61 10.35 6.24 1.87
C LEU A 61 9.34 5.35 1.14
N SER A 62 9.84 4.44 0.32
CA SER A 62 9.05 3.37 -0.26
C SER A 62 9.62 2.01 0.13
N ILE A 63 8.78 1.16 0.69
CA ILE A 63 9.09 -0.20 1.15
C ILE A 63 8.22 -1.18 0.37
N GLN A 64 8.89 -2.17 -0.20
CA GLN A 64 8.26 -3.19 -1.01
C GLN A 64 8.77 -4.60 -0.67
N GLY A 65 7.89 -5.59 -0.80
CA GLY A 65 8.21 -7.02 -0.72
C GLY A 65 8.02 -7.61 0.67
N ARG A 66 8.06 -8.94 0.81
CA ARG A 66 7.68 -9.63 2.06
C ARG A 66 8.73 -9.44 3.15
N TRP A 67 8.35 -8.84 4.28
CA TRP A 67 9.21 -8.71 5.47
C TRP A 67 8.80 -9.75 6.52
N LEU A 68 9.23 -11.00 6.36
CA LEU A 68 8.81 -12.09 7.23
C LEU A 68 9.51 -12.02 8.59
N ASN A 69 8.76 -12.19 9.68
CA ASN A 69 9.32 -12.46 11.00
C ASN A 69 9.80 -13.92 11.05
N TRP A 70 11.06 -14.12 10.68
CA TRP A 70 11.69 -15.45 10.64
C TRP A 70 11.58 -16.24 11.94
N ARG A 71 11.43 -15.59 13.11
CA ARG A 71 11.31 -16.29 14.39
C ARG A 71 10.00 -17.08 14.49
N THR A 72 8.92 -16.57 13.90
CA THR A 72 7.62 -17.24 13.86
C THR A 72 7.68 -18.44 12.92
N TYR A 73 8.26 -18.26 11.73
CA TYR A 73 8.43 -19.35 10.76
C TYR A 73 9.41 -20.42 11.23
N LEU A 74 10.45 -20.04 11.98
CA LEU A 74 11.39 -20.99 12.56
C LEU A 74 10.69 -21.92 13.56
N ALA A 75 9.83 -21.38 14.45
CA ALA A 75 9.10 -22.18 15.42
C ALA A 75 8.11 -23.15 14.74
N GLU A 76 7.40 -22.70 13.70
CA GLU A 76 6.50 -23.55 12.91
C GLU A 76 7.26 -24.65 12.14
N TRP A 77 8.47 -24.35 11.65
CA TRP A 77 9.32 -25.31 10.94
C TRP A 77 10.03 -26.29 11.86
N GLU A 78 10.48 -25.86 13.04
CA GLU A 78 11.03 -26.73 14.09
C GLU A 78 9.97 -27.69 14.64
N ALA A 79 8.69 -27.30 14.60
CA ALA A 79 7.56 -28.14 14.98
C ALA A 79 7.07 -29.10 13.88
N ALA A 80 7.51 -28.94 12.63
CA ALA A 80 7.06 -29.75 11.50
C ALA A 80 7.75 -31.13 11.47
N PRO A 81 7.01 -32.24 11.29
CA PRO A 81 7.60 -33.57 11.19
C PRO A 81 8.30 -33.76 9.84
N GLY A 82 9.63 -33.68 9.82
CA GLY A 82 10.45 -33.98 8.64
C GLY A 82 11.85 -33.36 8.70
N PRO A 83 12.80 -33.81 7.86
CA PRO A 83 14.09 -33.13 7.75
C PRO A 83 13.90 -31.72 7.18
N LEU A 84 14.48 -30.73 7.84
CA LEU A 84 14.50 -29.34 7.36
C LEU A 84 14.99 -29.29 5.90
N PRO A 85 14.33 -28.53 5.01
CA PRO A 85 14.76 -28.41 3.61
C PRO A 85 16.23 -27.98 3.54
N LYS A 86 17.11 -28.84 3.03
CA LYS A 86 18.58 -28.64 3.06
C LYS A 86 19.08 -27.45 2.23
N ASN A 87 18.24 -26.85 1.40
CA ASN A 87 18.60 -25.71 0.58
C ASN A 87 17.50 -24.65 0.71
N LYS A 88 17.83 -23.51 1.34
CA LYS A 88 17.55 -22.16 0.80
C LYS A 88 17.77 -21.00 1.78
N TRP A 89 18.48 -21.14 2.90
CA TRP A 89 18.76 -19.97 3.76
C TRP A 89 20.13 -20.08 4.43
N SER A 90 21.20 -19.71 3.73
CA SER A 90 22.56 -19.63 4.29
C SER A 90 22.84 -18.32 5.03
N SER A 91 21.84 -17.47 5.26
CA SER A 91 22.05 -16.11 5.77
C SER A 91 21.02 -15.73 6.83
N SER A 92 21.48 -15.00 7.84
CA SER A 92 20.61 -14.37 8.83
C SER A 92 19.64 -13.43 8.11
N PRO A 93 18.34 -13.49 8.44
CA PRO A 93 17.30 -12.73 7.75
C PRO A 93 17.41 -11.22 8.04
N PRO A 94 16.92 -10.37 7.12
CA PRO A 94 16.86 -8.92 7.33
C PRO A 94 16.03 -8.58 8.58
N PRO A 95 16.30 -7.45 9.27
CA PRO A 95 15.51 -7.05 10.41
C PRO A 95 14.07 -6.74 9.98
N PRO A 96 13.09 -6.83 10.89
CA PRO A 96 11.72 -6.44 10.59
C PRO A 96 11.69 -5.00 10.06
N ALA A 97 10.95 -4.74 8.98
CA ALA A 97 10.84 -3.40 8.37
C ALA A 97 10.56 -2.30 9.41
N ARG A 98 9.75 -2.67 10.41
CA ARG A 98 9.45 -1.86 11.58
C ARG A 98 10.70 -1.23 12.20
N ASP A 99 11.73 -2.01 12.51
CA ASP A 99 12.90 -1.51 13.23
C ASP A 99 13.69 -0.52 12.39
N PHE A 100 13.79 -0.77 11.08
CA PHE A 100 14.43 0.14 10.13
C PHE A 100 13.66 1.46 10.03
N ILE A 101 12.34 1.40 9.82
CA ILE A 101 11.50 2.60 9.69
C ILE A 101 11.54 3.44 10.96
N LEU A 102 11.48 2.81 12.14
CA LEU A 102 11.51 3.50 13.43
C LEU A 102 12.88 4.09 13.78
N ALA A 103 13.96 3.56 13.18
CA ALA A 103 15.31 4.12 13.35
C ALA A 103 15.54 5.38 12.51
N LEU A 104 14.69 5.66 11.52
CA LEU A 104 14.73 6.90 10.75
C LEU A 104 14.27 8.09 11.61
N PRO A 105 14.83 9.29 11.40
CA PRO A 105 14.28 10.51 11.96
C PRO A 105 12.80 10.69 11.59
N PRO A 106 11.95 11.24 12.48
CA PRO A 106 10.51 11.39 12.26
C PRO A 106 10.21 12.59 11.34
N THR A 107 10.75 12.54 10.12
CA THR A 107 10.71 13.62 9.12
C THR A 107 10.04 13.20 7.82
N LEU A 108 9.56 11.95 7.73
CA LEU A 108 8.94 11.43 6.51
C LEU A 108 7.66 12.21 6.19
N LYS A 109 7.60 12.73 4.96
CA LYS A 109 6.40 13.32 4.36
C LYS A 109 5.63 12.32 3.52
N LYS A 110 6.33 11.36 2.89
CA LYS A 110 5.71 10.28 2.11
C LYS A 110 6.20 8.92 2.58
N LEU A 111 5.25 8.03 2.84
CA LEU A 111 5.50 6.62 3.07
C LEU A 111 4.66 5.77 2.11
N THR A 112 5.34 4.90 1.36
CA THR A 112 4.70 3.87 0.54
C THR A 112 5.08 2.50 1.11
N TRP A 113 4.07 1.69 1.40
CA TRP A 113 4.17 0.32 1.87
C TRP A 113 3.36 -0.57 0.93
N THR A 114 4.05 -1.38 0.11
CA THR A 114 3.42 -2.21 -0.90
C THR A 114 3.96 -3.64 -0.86
N LYS A 115 3.13 -4.63 -1.18
CA LYS A 115 3.56 -6.05 -1.36
C LYS A 115 4.26 -6.66 -0.14
N SER A 116 4.04 -6.09 1.04
CA SER A 116 4.77 -6.47 2.24
C SER A 116 3.99 -7.36 3.19
N GLU A 117 2.72 -7.64 2.86
CA GLU A 117 1.76 -8.35 3.70
C GLU A 117 1.61 -7.66 5.09
N THR A 118 0.64 -8.06 5.92
CA THR A 118 0.67 -7.72 7.35
C THR A 118 1.11 -8.95 8.12
N VAL A 119 2.36 -8.95 8.56
CA VAL A 119 3.01 -10.14 9.12
C VAL A 119 3.18 -10.06 10.65
N GLN A 120 2.28 -9.39 11.41
CA GLN A 120 2.07 -9.50 12.89
C GLN A 120 1.86 -8.13 13.61
N GLU A 121 1.37 -8.22 14.85
CA GLU A 121 0.81 -7.18 15.72
C GLU A 121 1.59 -5.85 15.73
N ASP A 122 1.05 -4.92 14.93
CA ASP A 122 1.15 -3.47 15.04
C ASP A 122 2.44 -2.76 14.55
N ILE A 123 2.92 -3.13 13.35
CA ILE A 123 3.83 -2.25 12.59
C ILE A 123 3.16 -0.92 12.25
N PHE A 124 1.88 -0.95 11.85
CA PHE A 124 1.16 0.20 11.34
C PHE A 124 1.08 1.33 12.37
N ASP A 125 0.53 1.09 13.57
CA ASP A 125 0.44 2.18 14.56
C ASP A 125 1.82 2.54 15.10
N SER A 126 2.78 1.61 15.16
CA SER A 126 4.16 1.94 15.56
C SER A 126 4.77 2.98 14.61
N VAL A 127 4.67 2.73 13.30
CA VAL A 127 5.17 3.63 12.26
C VAL A 127 4.41 4.96 12.29
N LEU A 128 3.09 4.89 12.45
CA LEU A 128 2.24 6.07 12.48
C LEU A 128 2.48 6.94 13.72
N LYS A 129 2.70 6.36 14.90
CA LYS A 129 3.07 7.09 16.12
C LYS A 129 4.40 7.83 15.97
N HIS A 130 5.32 7.28 15.19
CA HIS A 130 6.65 7.85 15.01
C HIS A 130 6.70 8.91 13.90
N HIS A 131 6.14 8.61 12.72
CA HIS A 131 6.21 9.48 11.52
C HIS A 131 4.93 10.26 11.24
N GLY A 132 3.80 9.91 11.85
CA GLY A 132 2.48 10.42 11.47
C GLY A 132 2.34 11.94 11.50
N ALA A 133 3.02 12.61 12.44
CA ALA A 133 2.93 14.07 12.56
C ALA A 133 3.53 14.82 11.36
N SER A 134 4.49 14.23 10.64
CA SER A 134 5.11 14.82 9.44
C SER A 134 4.53 14.27 8.13
N LEU A 135 3.79 13.16 8.17
CA LEU A 135 3.26 12.51 6.98
C LEU A 135 2.17 13.35 6.29
N GLU A 136 2.38 13.59 5.00
CA GLU A 136 1.44 14.25 4.08
C GLU A 136 0.83 13.23 3.11
N HIS A 137 1.58 12.18 2.78
CA HIS A 137 1.20 11.11 1.85
C HIS A 137 1.45 9.73 2.46
N LEU A 138 0.42 8.89 2.45
CA LEU A 138 0.53 7.49 2.86
C LEU A 138 -0.08 6.58 1.80
N GLU A 139 0.67 5.57 1.40
CA GLU A 139 0.17 4.43 0.63
C GLU A 139 0.44 3.17 1.44
N TRP A 140 -0.62 2.46 1.79
CA TRP A 140 -0.56 1.23 2.56
C TRP A 140 -1.43 0.17 1.90
N THR A 141 -0.84 -0.53 0.94
CA THR A 141 -1.54 -1.44 0.04
C THR A 141 -0.80 -2.77 -0.09
N ASN A 142 -1.51 -3.80 -0.49
CA ASN A 142 -1.02 -5.16 -0.65
C ASN A 142 -1.59 -5.77 -1.94
N HIS A 143 -0.94 -6.85 -2.36
CA HIS A 143 -1.38 -7.65 -3.49
C HIS A 143 -2.76 -8.26 -3.28
N GLU A 144 -3.53 -8.30 -4.35
CA GLU A 144 -4.68 -9.19 -4.49
C GLU A 144 -4.20 -10.55 -5.03
N GLY A 145 -3.40 -11.27 -4.25
CA GLY A 145 -2.77 -12.50 -4.70
C GLY A 145 -3.46 -13.77 -4.23
N GLY A 146 -4.06 -14.53 -5.17
CA GLY A 146 -4.44 -15.94 -4.98
C GLY A 146 -5.75 -16.19 -4.22
N PHE A 147 -5.79 -17.25 -3.39
CA PHE A 147 -7.00 -17.75 -2.70
C PHE A 147 -7.17 -17.24 -1.26
N LYS A 148 -6.53 -16.12 -0.91
CA LYS A 148 -6.62 -15.54 0.43
C LYS A 148 -7.02 -14.07 0.35
N PRO A 149 -7.83 -13.57 1.30
CA PRO A 149 -8.07 -12.14 1.43
C PRO A 149 -6.76 -11.37 1.59
N ARG A 150 -6.68 -10.19 0.96
CA ARG A 150 -5.58 -9.28 1.21
C ARG A 150 -5.66 -8.81 2.67
N PRO A 151 -4.52 -8.60 3.34
CA PRO A 151 -4.56 -8.02 4.66
C PRO A 151 -4.92 -6.53 4.60
N ILE A 152 -5.96 -6.14 5.36
CA ILE A 152 -6.50 -4.78 5.42
C ILE A 152 -6.27 -4.16 6.81
N LEU A 153 -6.37 -2.83 6.89
CA LEU A 153 -6.38 -2.13 8.17
C LEU A 153 -7.71 -2.37 8.89
N THR A 154 -7.63 -2.63 10.19
CA THR A 154 -8.81 -2.69 11.07
C THR A 154 -9.42 -1.30 11.28
N GLU A 155 -10.68 -1.23 11.71
CA GLU A 155 -11.33 0.05 12.04
C GLU A 155 -10.55 0.86 13.08
N ASP A 156 -9.97 0.21 14.09
CA ASP A 156 -9.14 0.86 15.10
C ASP A 156 -7.88 1.49 14.49
N GLN A 157 -7.25 0.80 13.53
CA GLN A 157 -6.10 1.33 12.79
C GLN A 157 -6.51 2.50 11.89
N LEU A 158 -7.67 2.42 11.23
CA LEU A 158 -8.22 3.54 10.47
C LEU A 158 -8.49 4.76 11.37
N ARG A 159 -8.95 4.56 12.61
CA ARG A 159 -9.09 5.64 13.60
C ARG A 159 -7.74 6.17 14.09
N SER A 160 -6.74 5.30 14.22
CA SER A 160 -5.36 5.68 14.56
C SER A 160 -4.78 6.69 13.54
N LEU A 161 -5.13 6.60 12.25
CA LEU A 161 -4.76 7.58 11.22
C LEU A 161 -5.10 9.02 11.63
N GLY A 162 -6.36 9.27 12.03
CA GLY A 162 -6.78 10.61 12.46
C GLY A 162 -6.10 11.09 13.74
N LYS A 163 -5.74 10.16 14.64
CA LYS A 163 -5.06 10.49 15.90
C LYS A 163 -3.61 10.89 15.69
N TRP A 164 -2.88 10.13 14.88
CA TRP A 164 -1.42 10.23 14.79
C TRP A 164 -0.93 10.91 13.52
N ALA A 165 -1.73 10.92 12.45
CA ALA A 165 -1.42 11.58 11.18
C ALA A 165 -2.55 12.50 10.69
N PRO A 166 -3.01 13.46 11.51
CA PRO A 166 -4.09 14.40 11.12
C PRO A 166 -3.70 15.33 9.97
N GLY A 167 -2.39 15.38 9.62
CA GLY A 167 -1.82 16.17 8.54
C GLY A 167 -1.95 15.54 7.15
N LEU A 168 -2.35 14.27 7.04
CA LEU A 168 -2.41 13.54 5.77
C LEU A 168 -3.34 14.23 4.77
N THR A 169 -2.81 14.44 3.57
CA THR A 169 -3.52 15.05 2.43
C THR A 169 -3.86 14.02 1.35
N SER A 170 -3.09 12.93 1.28
CA SER A 170 -3.26 11.83 0.33
C SER A 170 -3.17 10.49 1.05
N LEU A 171 -4.14 9.61 0.80
CA LEU A 171 -4.17 8.24 1.33
C LEU A 171 -4.47 7.26 0.20
N ALA A 172 -3.67 6.21 0.08
CA ALA A 172 -4.01 5.01 -0.68
C ALA A 172 -4.06 3.82 0.28
N VAL A 173 -5.20 3.11 0.32
CA VAL A 173 -5.42 2.03 1.28
C VAL A 173 -6.26 0.91 0.68
N ASP A 174 -6.06 -0.29 1.19
CA ASP A 174 -6.89 -1.44 0.88
C ASP A 174 -8.10 -1.53 1.83
N LEU A 175 -9.30 -1.66 1.27
CA LEU A 175 -10.52 -1.96 2.01
C LEU A 175 -11.22 -3.17 1.39
N GLU A 176 -12.06 -3.85 2.17
CA GLU A 176 -12.70 -5.10 1.77
C GLU A 176 -14.21 -4.98 1.67
N ARG A 177 -14.79 -5.64 0.65
CA ARG A 177 -16.22 -5.93 0.62
C ARG A 177 -16.52 -7.03 1.63
N ARG A 178 -17.40 -6.75 2.59
CA ARG A 178 -17.82 -7.75 3.59
C ARG A 178 -19.21 -8.26 3.24
N ASN A 179 -19.31 -9.55 2.93
CA ASN A 179 -20.56 -10.22 2.59
C ASN A 179 -21.31 -9.54 1.44
N GLY A 180 -20.59 -9.14 0.39
CA GLY A 180 -21.11 -8.42 -0.78
C GLY A 180 -21.41 -6.94 -0.55
N THR A 181 -21.16 -6.42 0.67
CA THR A 181 -21.42 -5.02 1.00
C THR A 181 -20.15 -4.17 0.86
N LEU A 182 -20.29 -2.98 0.29
CA LEU A 182 -19.20 -1.99 0.17
C LEU A 182 -18.79 -1.44 1.55
N PRO A 183 -17.52 -1.03 1.74
CA PRO A 183 -16.97 -0.66 3.06
C PRO A 183 -17.40 0.75 3.53
N GLN A 184 -18.69 1.00 3.66
CA GLN A 184 -19.21 2.33 4.00
C GLN A 184 -18.77 2.81 5.39
N ASP A 185 -18.68 1.90 6.36
CA ASP A 185 -18.29 2.24 7.73
C ASP A 185 -16.81 2.66 7.78
N GLU A 186 -15.91 1.92 7.13
CA GLU A 186 -14.50 2.28 7.02
C GLU A 186 -14.29 3.60 6.27
N LEU A 187 -15.03 3.82 5.18
CA LEU A 187 -15.00 5.08 4.44
C LEU A 187 -15.47 6.25 5.32
N THR A 188 -16.52 6.05 6.12
CA THR A 188 -17.02 7.05 7.07
C THR A 188 -15.95 7.38 8.12
N ILE A 189 -15.27 6.38 8.67
CA ILE A 189 -14.15 6.58 9.62
C ILE A 189 -13.07 7.46 8.98
N LEU A 190 -12.64 7.16 7.75
CA LEU A 190 -11.61 7.95 7.06
C LEU A 190 -12.06 9.41 6.85
N ALA A 191 -13.31 9.62 6.45
CA ALA A 191 -13.87 10.94 6.21
C ALA A 191 -13.99 11.78 7.49
N GLU A 192 -14.36 11.17 8.61
CA GLU A 192 -14.54 11.86 9.89
C GLU A 192 -13.22 12.14 10.62
N THR A 193 -12.24 11.26 10.48
CA THR A 193 -11.02 11.28 11.31
C THR A 193 -9.85 12.02 10.65
N LEU A 194 -9.84 12.19 9.32
CA LEU A 194 -8.74 12.83 8.60
C LEU A 194 -9.14 14.20 8.03
N PRO A 195 -8.95 15.30 8.79
CA PRO A 195 -9.48 16.60 8.42
C PRO A 195 -8.82 17.21 7.18
N LYS A 196 -7.55 16.92 6.91
CA LYS A 196 -6.80 17.45 5.76
C LYS A 196 -6.80 16.55 4.53
N LEU A 197 -7.43 15.38 4.59
CA LEU A 197 -7.42 14.43 3.48
C LEU A 197 -8.24 14.98 2.31
N ARG A 198 -7.57 15.13 1.16
CA ARG A 198 -8.14 15.66 -0.09
C ARG A 198 -8.12 14.67 -1.23
N SER A 199 -7.16 13.74 -1.24
CA SER A 199 -7.05 12.67 -2.22
C SER A 199 -7.13 11.31 -1.53
N LEU A 200 -8.04 10.45 -2.00
CA LEU A 200 -8.21 9.10 -1.45
C LEU A 200 -8.24 8.09 -2.60
N ILE A 201 -7.40 7.06 -2.51
CA ILE A 201 -7.44 5.88 -3.36
C ILE A 201 -7.80 4.70 -2.48
N VAL A 202 -8.84 3.97 -2.88
CA VAL A 202 -9.30 2.78 -2.18
C VAL A 202 -9.18 1.60 -3.13
N ASN A 203 -8.30 0.66 -2.81
CA ASN A 203 -8.27 -0.62 -3.49
C ASN A 203 -9.29 -1.54 -2.83
N LEU A 204 -10.25 -2.00 -3.62
CA LEU A 204 -11.26 -2.97 -3.25
C LEU A 204 -10.91 -4.31 -3.88
N ASN A 205 -11.09 -5.40 -3.13
CA ASN A 205 -11.02 -6.73 -3.72
C ASN A 205 -12.07 -6.88 -4.84
N LEU A 206 -11.66 -7.57 -5.91
CA LEU A 206 -12.54 -8.00 -6.99
C LEU A 206 -13.47 -9.12 -6.51
N LEU A 207 -13.00 -9.95 -5.57
CA LEU A 207 -13.76 -11.04 -4.95
C LEU A 207 -13.97 -10.79 -3.45
N ASP A 208 -15.17 -11.09 -2.96
CA ASP A 208 -15.46 -11.16 -1.53
C ASP A 208 -14.63 -12.28 -0.85
N GLU A 209 -14.21 -12.06 0.40
CA GLU A 209 -13.51 -13.03 1.24
C GLU A 209 -14.11 -14.45 1.17
N ARG A 210 -15.44 -14.57 1.24
CA ARG A 210 -16.14 -15.87 1.20
C ARG A 210 -15.90 -16.62 -0.12
N LEU A 211 -15.82 -15.89 -1.23
CA LEU A 211 -15.58 -16.47 -2.55
C LEU A 211 -14.11 -16.86 -2.72
N LEU A 212 -13.19 -16.11 -2.10
CA LEU A 212 -11.77 -16.48 -2.05
C LEU A 212 -11.56 -17.75 -1.24
N MET A 213 -12.20 -17.85 -0.07
CA MET A 213 -12.04 -18.92 0.91
C MET A 213 -12.81 -20.21 0.58
N ASN A 214 -13.82 -20.14 -0.30
CA ASN A 214 -14.55 -21.32 -0.75
C ASN A 214 -13.86 -22.02 -1.93
N ASN A 215 -14.07 -23.34 -2.04
CA ASN A 215 -13.69 -24.18 -3.19
C ASN A 215 -14.58 -23.92 -4.42
N THR A 216 -14.92 -22.66 -4.68
CA THR A 216 -15.67 -22.23 -5.86
C THR A 216 -14.81 -22.42 -7.10
N GLY A 217 -15.41 -22.90 -8.20
CA GLY A 217 -14.70 -23.10 -9.46
C GLY A 217 -14.14 -21.79 -10.04
N TYR A 218 -13.10 -21.90 -10.86
CA TYR A 218 -12.45 -20.73 -11.47
C TYR A 218 -13.44 -19.89 -12.30
N ASP A 219 -14.28 -20.53 -13.12
CA ASP A 219 -15.25 -19.83 -13.97
C ASP A 219 -16.33 -19.11 -13.16
N ASP A 220 -16.74 -19.69 -12.03
CA ASP A 220 -17.67 -19.05 -11.09
C ASP A 220 -17.02 -17.83 -10.43
N LYS A 221 -15.76 -17.95 -9.99
CA LYS A 221 -14.98 -16.81 -9.48
C LYS A 221 -14.88 -15.72 -10.54
N ARG A 222 -14.63 -16.07 -11.81
CA ARG A 222 -14.61 -15.12 -12.94
C ARG A 222 -15.90 -14.37 -13.14
N LYS A 223 -17.02 -15.08 -13.10
CA LYS A 223 -18.33 -14.48 -13.21
C LYS A 223 -18.59 -13.54 -12.05
N HIS A 224 -18.35 -14.00 -10.82
CA HIS A 224 -18.54 -13.17 -9.62
C HIS A 224 -17.67 -11.91 -9.61
N ALA A 225 -16.40 -12.02 -10.00
CA ALA A 225 -15.51 -10.88 -10.17
C ALA A 225 -16.08 -9.84 -11.15
N SER A 226 -16.62 -10.31 -12.28
CA SER A 226 -17.21 -9.43 -13.30
C SER A 226 -18.51 -8.77 -12.82
N ASP A 227 -19.36 -9.53 -12.11
CA ASP A 227 -20.62 -9.05 -11.55
C ASP A 227 -20.41 -8.10 -10.35
N SER A 228 -19.19 -8.07 -9.77
CA SER A 228 -18.83 -7.25 -8.60
C SER A 228 -18.06 -5.98 -8.96
N VAL A 229 -17.86 -5.69 -10.25
CA VAL A 229 -17.22 -4.44 -10.69
C VAL A 229 -18.10 -3.26 -10.34
N LEU A 230 -17.52 -2.29 -9.64
CA LEU A 230 -18.19 -1.07 -9.22
C LEU A 230 -18.58 -0.26 -10.45
N ASP A 231 -19.86 0.07 -10.55
CA ASP A 231 -20.32 0.98 -11.61
C ASP A 231 -20.23 2.46 -11.18
N VAL A 232 -20.58 3.36 -12.12
CA VAL A 232 -20.52 4.81 -11.89
C VAL A 232 -21.53 5.28 -10.85
N GLU A 233 -22.70 4.64 -10.77
CA GLU A 233 -23.76 4.98 -9.81
C GLU A 233 -23.34 4.57 -8.40
N GLU A 234 -22.86 3.34 -8.23
CA GLU A 234 -22.33 2.85 -6.96
C GLU A 234 -21.14 3.68 -6.47
N GLY A 235 -20.20 4.01 -7.35
CA GLY A 235 -19.06 4.88 -6.99
C GLY A 235 -19.49 6.29 -6.63
N LEU A 236 -20.52 6.83 -7.28
CA LEU A 236 -21.09 8.13 -6.93
C LEU A 236 -21.77 8.09 -5.56
N ASP A 237 -22.50 7.02 -5.24
CA ASP A 237 -23.14 6.85 -3.93
C ASP A 237 -22.10 6.79 -2.79
N LEU A 238 -21.02 6.01 -2.98
CA LEU A 238 -19.91 5.97 -2.02
C LEU A 238 -19.28 7.35 -1.84
N PHE A 239 -19.02 8.07 -2.94
CA PHE A 239 -18.44 9.40 -2.89
C PHE A 239 -19.37 10.41 -2.21
N GLN A 240 -20.69 10.32 -2.42
CA GLN A 240 -21.66 11.16 -1.71
C GLN A 240 -21.70 10.86 -0.21
N GLY A 241 -21.62 9.58 0.17
CA GLY A 241 -21.48 9.15 1.57
C GLY A 241 -20.25 9.78 2.23
N LEU A 242 -19.07 9.63 1.60
CA LEU A 242 -17.82 10.25 2.03
C LEU A 242 -17.95 11.76 2.20
N ARG A 243 -18.53 12.45 1.20
CA ARG A 243 -18.72 13.91 1.24
C ARG A 243 -19.63 14.34 2.38
N LYS A 244 -20.68 13.57 2.68
CA LYS A 244 -21.62 13.86 3.76
C LYS A 244 -20.99 13.69 5.13
N ALA A 245 -20.13 12.69 5.29
CA ALA A 245 -19.40 12.40 6.53
C ALA A 245 -18.15 13.29 6.71
N LYS A 246 -17.61 13.88 5.63
CA LYS A 246 -16.32 14.57 5.64
C LYS A 246 -16.26 15.69 6.67
N VAL A 247 -15.30 15.56 7.59
CA VAL A 247 -14.88 16.63 8.50
C VAL A 247 -13.63 17.31 7.91
N GLY A 248 -13.58 18.63 8.00
CA GLY A 248 -12.44 19.43 7.52
C GLY A 248 -12.51 19.78 6.03
N GLU A 249 -11.37 19.68 5.34
CA GLU A 249 -11.21 20.05 3.93
C GLU A 249 -11.98 19.08 3.03
N LYS A 250 -12.45 19.58 1.88
CA LYS A 250 -13.20 18.78 0.91
C LYS A 250 -12.27 17.88 0.10
N PHE A 251 -12.76 16.71 -0.29
CA PHE A 251 -12.06 15.87 -1.25
C PHE A 251 -11.99 16.55 -2.62
N ASP A 252 -10.80 16.57 -3.20
CA ASP A 252 -10.58 16.94 -4.61
C ASP A 252 -10.92 15.75 -5.50
N SER A 253 -10.46 14.55 -5.13
CA SER A 253 -10.69 13.31 -5.87
C SER A 253 -10.74 12.09 -4.94
N VAL A 254 -11.63 11.16 -5.26
CA VAL A 254 -11.66 9.82 -4.68
C VAL A 254 -11.65 8.79 -5.81
N GLU A 255 -10.78 7.80 -5.72
CA GLU A 255 -10.69 6.72 -6.71
C GLU A 255 -10.88 5.37 -6.03
N PHE A 256 -11.85 4.61 -6.53
CA PHE A 256 -12.07 3.22 -6.15
C PHE A 256 -11.47 2.34 -7.23
N ARG A 257 -10.52 1.49 -6.85
CA ARG A 257 -9.80 0.56 -7.72
C ARG A 257 -10.23 -0.86 -7.41
N GLN A 258 -10.33 -1.71 -8.42
CA GLN A 258 -10.55 -3.15 -8.26
C GLN A 258 -9.59 -3.95 -9.16
N GLY A 259 -9.12 -5.08 -8.64
CA GLY A 259 -8.10 -5.92 -9.27
C GLY A 259 -6.71 -5.71 -8.67
N GLU A 260 -5.69 -6.27 -9.33
CA GLU A 260 -4.28 -6.20 -8.90
C GLU A 260 -3.61 -4.96 -9.52
N TRP A 261 -3.43 -3.92 -8.71
CA TRP A 261 -2.92 -2.60 -9.13
C TRP A 261 -1.42 -2.39 -8.85
N THR A 262 -0.68 -3.43 -8.54
CA THR A 262 0.77 -3.33 -8.36
C THR A 262 1.55 -3.76 -9.61
N ASP A 263 2.70 -3.12 -9.86
CA ASP A 263 3.37 -3.14 -11.17
C ASP A 263 4.17 -4.42 -11.50
N ASP A 264 4.43 -5.30 -10.53
CA ASP A 264 5.36 -6.44 -10.74
C ASP A 264 4.66 -7.80 -10.75
N TRP A 265 3.41 -7.86 -11.18
CA TRP A 265 2.70 -9.13 -11.24
C TRP A 265 3.28 -10.03 -12.36
N PRO A 266 3.81 -11.24 -12.04
CA PRO A 266 4.19 -12.19 -13.06
C PRO A 266 2.91 -12.77 -13.68
N PHE A 267 2.71 -12.50 -14.98
CA PHE A 267 1.69 -13.06 -15.86
C PHE A 267 1.23 -14.48 -15.47
N GLY A 268 -0.09 -14.72 -15.36
CA GLY A 268 -0.59 -16.10 -15.30
C GLY A 268 -1.92 -16.39 -14.61
N GLU A 269 -2.54 -15.46 -13.90
CA GLU A 269 -3.89 -15.67 -13.33
C GLU A 269 -4.88 -14.64 -13.91
N SER A 270 -5.64 -15.03 -14.92
CA SER A 270 -6.44 -14.11 -15.75
C SER A 270 -7.62 -13.39 -15.05
N LEU A 271 -7.88 -13.60 -13.74
CA LEU A 271 -8.90 -12.79 -13.04
C LEU A 271 -8.37 -11.42 -12.60
N TRP A 272 -7.06 -11.33 -12.35
CA TRP A 272 -6.44 -10.16 -11.73
C TRP A 272 -5.76 -9.24 -12.76
N GLU A 273 -5.77 -9.65 -14.03
CA GLU A 273 -5.29 -8.85 -15.17
C GLU A 273 -6.23 -7.68 -15.49
N ASP A 274 -7.53 -7.81 -15.20
CA ASP A 274 -8.50 -6.75 -15.42
C ASP A 274 -8.49 -5.76 -14.25
N ARG A 275 -7.97 -4.56 -14.52
CA ARG A 275 -7.91 -3.45 -13.56
C ARG A 275 -9.01 -2.45 -13.83
N TYR A 276 -9.93 -2.32 -12.88
CA TYR A 276 -11.09 -1.44 -12.97
C TYR A 276 -10.93 -0.26 -12.03
N TRP A 277 -11.44 0.90 -12.44
CA TRP A 277 -11.48 2.07 -11.57
C TRP A 277 -12.77 2.85 -11.74
N VAL A 278 -13.20 3.50 -10.65
CA VAL A 278 -14.19 4.56 -10.65
C VAL A 278 -13.59 5.76 -9.93
N ARG A 279 -13.38 6.85 -10.65
CA ARG A 279 -12.84 8.10 -10.11
C ARG A 279 -13.97 9.12 -10.00
N CYS A 280 -14.08 9.74 -8.83
CA CYS A 280 -15.07 10.74 -8.50
C CYS A 280 -14.40 12.06 -8.09
N TRP A 281 -14.99 13.19 -8.48
CA TRP A 281 -14.47 14.52 -8.17
C TRP A 281 -15.61 15.55 -8.06
N LEU A 282 -15.29 16.70 -7.47
CA LEU A 282 -16.22 17.82 -7.36
C LEU A 282 -16.30 18.59 -8.68
N VAL A 283 -17.51 19.03 -9.02
CA VAL A 283 -17.76 19.92 -10.17
C VAL A 283 -18.59 21.11 -9.71
N GLU A 284 -18.27 22.30 -10.22
CA GLU A 284 -19.14 23.47 -10.04
C GLU A 284 -20.37 23.31 -10.94
N LYS A 285 -21.57 23.41 -10.35
CA LYS A 285 -22.84 23.48 -11.09
C LYS A 285 -23.60 24.73 -10.64
N ASP A 286 -24.45 25.27 -11.52
CA ASP A 286 -25.39 26.34 -11.17
C ASP A 286 -26.32 25.85 -10.03
N GLY A 287 -26.01 26.25 -8.80
CA GLY A 287 -26.68 25.77 -7.58
C GLY A 287 -25.77 25.16 -6.50
N GLY A 288 -24.46 25.01 -6.77
CA GLY A 288 -23.46 24.58 -5.78
C GLY A 288 -22.54 23.44 -6.25
N PRO A 289 -21.67 22.93 -5.36
CA PRO A 289 -20.71 21.88 -5.70
C PRO A 289 -21.40 20.52 -5.92
N GLY A 290 -21.54 20.14 -7.19
CA GLY A 290 -21.97 18.80 -7.60
C GLY A 290 -20.84 17.77 -7.51
N ALA A 291 -21.18 16.50 -7.73
CA ALA A 291 -20.21 15.41 -7.90
C ALA A 291 -20.36 14.80 -9.28
N ARG A 292 -19.23 14.31 -9.83
CA ARG A 292 -19.19 13.52 -11.06
C ARG A 292 -18.24 12.35 -10.85
N CYS A 293 -18.58 11.21 -11.44
CA CYS A 293 -17.69 10.06 -11.52
C CYS A 293 -17.51 9.62 -12.98
N LYS A 294 -16.37 8.99 -13.26
CA LYS A 294 -16.09 8.24 -14.50
C LYS A 294 -15.55 6.89 -14.08
N SER A 295 -15.89 5.85 -14.85
CA SER A 295 -15.27 4.54 -14.72
C SER A 295 -14.42 4.21 -15.95
N GLY A 296 -13.51 3.27 -15.78
CA GLY A 296 -12.68 2.77 -16.87
C GLY A 296 -11.94 1.51 -16.50
N ARG A 297 -11.16 1.00 -17.46
CA ARG A 297 -10.21 -0.08 -17.26
C ARG A 297 -8.82 0.41 -17.64
N GLU A 298 -7.80 0.04 -16.89
CA GLU A 298 -6.43 0.50 -17.18
C GLU A 298 -5.92 -0.03 -18.54
N ASN A 299 -6.34 -1.25 -18.92
CA ASN A 299 -5.92 -1.88 -20.17
C ASN A 299 -6.72 -1.42 -21.40
N THR A 300 -7.71 -0.54 -21.25
CA THR A 300 -8.42 0.06 -22.38
C THR A 300 -7.79 1.39 -22.75
N PHE A 301 -7.12 1.43 -23.90
CA PHE A 301 -6.64 2.67 -24.51
C PHE A 301 -7.82 3.63 -24.72
N ASP A 302 -7.82 4.76 -24.02
CA ASP A 302 -8.82 5.81 -24.17
C ASP A 302 -8.18 6.92 -25.01
N ALA A 303 -8.59 7.07 -26.28
CA ALA A 303 -7.98 8.00 -27.23
C ALA A 303 -8.33 9.49 -26.94
N ASP A 304 -9.15 9.73 -25.93
CA ASP A 304 -9.57 11.07 -25.48
C ASP A 304 -8.74 11.60 -24.29
N PHE A 305 -7.55 11.02 -24.05
CA PHE A 305 -6.51 11.53 -23.15
C PHE A 305 -5.32 12.10 -23.93
#